data_AF-L0AUH3-F1
#
_entry.id   AF-L0AUH3-F1
#
_cell.length_a   1.000
_cell.length_b   1.000
_cell.length_c   1.000
_cell.angle_alpha   90.00
_cell.angle_beta   90.00
_cell.angle_gamma   90.00
#
_symmetry.space_group_name_H-M   'P 1'
#
loop_
_entity.id
_entity.type
_entity.pdbx_description
1 polymer ?
#
loop_
_entity_poly.entity_id
_entity_poly.type
_entity_poly.pdbx_seq_one_letter_code
_entity_poly.pdbx_strand_id
1 'polypeptide(L)' 'MLMMKNPIIVLIIYLASAIIAAKTDRSNTCPCPRIYNPVCGTDRTTYTNPCELACARTAKGKADLGILKVGPCEE' A
#
# COMPACT_ATOMS: atom_id res chain seq x y z
N MET A 1 9.66 -28.37 -27.78
CA MET A 1 9.35 -29.43 -26.78
C MET A 1 10.65 -30.02 -26.20
N LEU A 2 11.50 -29.21 -25.55
CA LEU A 2 12.85 -29.63 -25.10
C LEU A 2 13.16 -29.17 -23.66
N MET A 3 12.16 -29.16 -22.77
CA MET A 3 12.33 -28.74 -21.37
C MET A 3 12.04 -29.85 -20.34
N MET A 4 12.04 -31.12 -20.76
CA MET A 4 11.86 -32.29 -19.87
C MET A 4 13.13 -33.13 -19.67
N LYS A 5 14.33 -32.63 -20.03
CA LYS A 5 15.56 -33.45 -20.01
C LYS A 5 16.36 -33.40 -18.71
N ASN A 6 16.11 -32.45 -17.80
CA ASN A 6 16.86 -32.36 -16.53
C ASN A 6 15.92 -32.21 -15.32
N PRO A 7 15.77 -33.24 -14.48
CA PRO A 7 14.88 -33.20 -13.31
C PRO A 7 15.31 -32.14 -12.28
N ILE A 8 16.61 -31.79 -12.26
CA ILE A 8 17.18 -30.74 -11.41
C ILE A 8 16.60 -29.36 -11.75
N ILE A 9 16.38 -29.06 -13.04
CA ILE A 9 15.85 -27.76 -13.49
C ILE A 9 14.39 -27.60 -13.05
N VAL A 10 13.61 -28.68 -13.11
CA VAL A 10 12.20 -28.70 -12.68
C VAL A 10 12.08 -28.46 -11.17
N LEU A 11 12.98 -29.06 -10.37
CA LEU A 11 13.00 -28.88 -8.92
C LEU A 11 13.34 -27.44 -8.52
N ILE A 12 14.32 -26.82 -9.19
CA ILE A 12 14.70 -25.41 -8.93
C ILE A 12 13.54 -24.46 -9.21
N ILE A 13 12.82 -24.66 -10.31
CA ILE A 13 11.65 -23.85 -10.67
C ILE A 13 10.54 -23.99 -9.61
N TYR A 14 10.30 -25.22 -9.13
CA TYR A 14 9.30 -25.49 -8.09
C TYR A 14 9.65 -24.86 -6.74
N LEU A 15 10.92 -24.89 -6.34
CA LEU A 15 11.39 -24.25 -5.11
C LEU A 15 11.36 -22.71 -5.23
N ALA A 16 11.71 -22.16 -6.39
CA ALA A 16 11.64 -20.73 -6.65
C ALA A 16 10.19 -20.21 -6.69
N SER A 17 9.24 -20.97 -7.26
CA SER A 17 7.82 -20.59 -7.28
C SER A 17 7.18 -20.65 -5.89
N ALA A 18 7.58 -21.60 -5.05
CA ALA A 18 7.16 -21.65 -3.64
C ALA A 18 7.61 -20.41 -2.85
N ILE A 19 8.78 -19.84 -3.17
CA ILE A 19 9.28 -18.60 -2.54
C ILE A 19 8.50 -17.38 -3.03
N ILE A 20 8.03 -17.36 -4.29
CA ILE A 20 7.31 -16.22 -4.88
C ILE A 20 5.88 -16.09 -4.31
N ALA A 21 5.24 -17.19 -3.89
CA ALA A 21 3.91 -17.19 -3.28
C ALA A 21 3.87 -16.60 -1.85
N ALA A 22 5.02 -16.48 -1.17
CA ALA A 22 5.11 -15.95 0.19
C ALA A 22 5.22 -14.41 0.25
N LYS A 23 5.23 -13.72 -0.89
CA LYS A 23 5.07 -12.26 -0.90
C LYS A 23 3.60 -11.95 -0.68
N THR A 24 3.21 -11.92 0.59
CA THR A 24 1.92 -11.41 1.03
C THR A 24 1.74 -10.04 0.39
N ASP A 25 0.84 -9.94 -0.58
CA ASP A 25 0.33 -8.67 -1.05
C ASP A 25 -0.16 -7.96 0.22
N ARG A 26 0.52 -6.88 0.64
CA ARG A 26 -0.09 -5.93 1.57
C ARG A 26 -1.19 -5.27 0.76
N SER A 27 -2.30 -5.98 0.63
CA SER A 27 -3.52 -5.47 0.07
C SER A 27 -3.84 -4.26 0.92
N ASN A 28 -3.50 -3.10 0.38
CA ASN A 28 -3.50 -1.83 1.06
C ASN A 28 -4.93 -1.30 1.04
N THR A 29 -5.85 -2.16 1.47
CA THR A 29 -7.27 -1.87 1.50
C THR A 29 -7.49 -0.85 2.58
N CYS A 30 -8.08 0.24 2.16
CA CYS A 30 -8.28 1.38 2.99
C CYS A 30 -9.77 1.70 3.05
N PRO A 31 -10.50 1.01 3.94
CA PRO A 31 -11.95 1.16 4.03
C PRO A 31 -12.28 2.48 4.72
N CYS A 32 -12.30 3.57 3.96
CA CYS A 32 -12.73 4.89 4.43
C CYS A 32 -14.14 5.24 3.92
N PRO A 33 -14.98 5.85 4.77
CA PRO A 33 -16.28 6.36 4.32
C PRO A 33 -16.08 7.50 3.33
N ARG A 34 -17.02 7.65 2.38
CA ARG A 34 -17.03 8.75 1.40
C ARG A 34 -17.66 10.03 1.97
N ILE A 35 -17.18 10.44 3.14
CA ILE A 35 -17.62 11.67 3.82
C ILE A 35 -16.59 12.77 3.56
N TYR A 36 -17.10 13.96 3.25
CA TYR A 36 -16.27 15.16 3.10
C TYR A 36 -16.13 15.86 4.46
N ASN A 37 -14.94 15.75 5.05
CA ASN A 37 -14.56 16.38 6.32
C ASN A 37 -13.07 16.74 6.26
N PRO A 38 -12.68 17.74 5.45
CA PRO A 38 -11.31 17.92 5.00
C PRO A 38 -10.34 18.22 6.15
N VAL A 39 -9.11 17.74 6.01
CA VAL A 39 -7.99 18.07 6.89
C VAL A 39 -6.73 18.36 6.07
N CYS A 40 -5.88 19.24 6.57
CA CYS A 40 -4.58 19.52 5.97
C CYS A 40 -3.53 18.64 6.64
N GLY A 41 -2.76 17.90 5.83
CA GLY A 41 -1.64 17.09 6.32
C GLY A 41 -0.38 17.92 6.62
N THR A 42 0.54 17.37 7.42
CA THR A 42 1.87 17.94 7.65
C THR A 42 2.71 18.04 6.37
N ASP A 43 2.34 17.26 5.35
CA ASP A 43 2.90 17.29 4.00
C ASP A 43 2.25 18.34 3.08
N ARG A 44 1.43 19.23 3.63
CA ARG A 44 0.68 20.29 2.92
C ARG A 44 -0.30 19.74 1.87
N THR A 45 -0.72 18.48 1.99
CA THR A 45 -1.78 17.91 1.16
C THR A 45 -3.12 17.95 1.87
N THR A 46 -4.17 18.39 1.19
CA THR A 46 -5.55 18.28 1.68
C THR A 46 -6.04 16.85 1.52
N TYR A 47 -6.51 16.25 2.62
CA TYR A 47 -7.16 14.95 2.63
C TYR A 47 -8.66 15.12 2.81
N THR A 48 -9.46 14.40 2.01
CA THR A 48 -10.93 14.48 2.00
C THR A 48 -11.55 14.21 3.37
N ASN A 49 -10.92 13.36 4.17
CA ASN A 49 -11.26 13.13 5.57
C ASN A 49 -10.06 12.58 6.37
N PRO A 50 -10.14 12.55 7.72
CA PRO A 50 -9.06 12.03 8.56
C PRO A 50 -8.73 10.56 8.30
N CYS A 51 -9.70 9.74 7.87
CA CYS A 51 -9.47 8.34 7.53
C CYS A 51 -8.53 8.22 6.32
N GLU A 52 -8.79 8.98 5.25
CA GLU A 52 -7.95 9.02 4.04
C GLU A 52 -6.53 9.53 4.32
N LEU A 53 -6.33 10.39 5.34
CA LEU A 53 -4.99 10.77 5.80
C LEU A 53 -4.29 9.60 6.50
N ALA A 54 -4.96 8.97 7.47
CA ALA A 54 -4.42 7.81 8.18
C ALA A 54 -4.10 6.66 7.22
N CYS A 55 -4.92 6.51 6.18
CA CYS A 55 -4.70 5.64 5.05
C CYS A 55 -3.38 5.94 4.35
N ALA A 56 -3.17 7.19 3.92
CA ALA A 56 -1.96 7.56 3.23
C ALA A 56 -0.70 7.38 4.10
N ARG A 57 -0.84 7.56 5.42
CA ARG A 57 0.24 7.30 6.39
C ARG A 57 0.69 5.84 6.35
N THR A 58 -0.24 4.88 6.41
CA THR A 58 0.09 3.44 6.42
C THR A 58 0.37 2.90 5.03
N ALA A 59 -0.41 3.35 4.05
CA ALA A 59 -0.42 2.81 2.70
C ALA A 59 0.75 3.31 1.84
N LYS A 60 1.09 4.59 1.98
CA LYS A 60 2.15 5.23 1.19
C LYS A 60 3.47 5.35 1.95
N GLY A 61 3.58 4.69 3.12
CA GLY A 61 4.80 4.69 3.93
C GLY A 61 5.20 6.06 4.48
N LYS A 62 4.23 6.98 4.66
CA LYS A 62 4.49 8.34 5.15
C LYS A 62 4.45 8.36 6.69
N ALA A 63 5.45 7.81 7.37
CA ALA A 63 5.45 7.66 8.83
C ALA A 63 5.19 8.96 9.61
N ASP A 64 5.70 10.10 9.10
CA ASP A 64 5.57 11.42 9.74
C ASP A 64 4.33 12.22 9.28
N LEU A 65 3.42 11.59 8.53
CA LEU A 65 2.18 12.24 8.10
C LEU A 65 1.20 12.38 9.27
N GLY A 66 1.02 13.61 9.72
CA GLY A 66 0.04 13.98 10.74
C GLY A 66 -0.98 14.99 10.18
N ILE A 67 -1.96 15.36 11.01
CA ILE A 67 -2.86 16.48 10.72
C ILE A 67 -2.14 17.77 11.13
N LEU A 68 -2.02 18.72 10.20
CA LEU A 68 -1.53 20.07 10.44
C LEU A 68 -2.66 20.99 10.92
N LYS A 69 -3.81 21.00 10.23
CA LYS A 69 -5.01 21.74 10.65
C LYS A 69 -6.30 21.04 10.19
N VAL A 70 -7.42 21.37 10.84
CA VAL A 70 -8.77 21.02 10.37
C VAL A 70 -9.11 21.93 9.18
N GLY A 71 -9.76 21.39 8.16
CA GLY A 71 -10.03 22.08 6.90
C GLY A 71 -8.96 21.85 5.83
N PRO A 72 -9.16 22.35 4.60
CA PRO A 72 -8.19 22.26 3.52
C PRO A 72 -6.90 23.05 3.81
N CYS A 73 -5.79 22.69 3.16
CA CYS A 73 -4.51 23.39 3.32
C CYS A 73 -4.52 24.81 2.74
N GLU A 74 -5.18 24.95 1.60
CA GLU A 74 -5.50 26.23 0.98
C GLU A 74 -6.89 26.61 1.47
N GLU A 75 -7.03 27.80 2.06
CA GLU A 75 -8.33 28.40 2.39
C GLU A 75 -8.97 28.98 1.14
#